data_AF-A0A4V5NNY4-F1
#
_entry.id   AF-A0A4V5NNY4-F1
#
_cell.length_a   1.000
_cell.length_b   1.000
_cell.length_c   1.000
_cell.angle_alpha   90.00
_cell.angle_beta   90.00
_cell.angle_gamma   90.00
#
_symmetry.space_group_name_H-M   'P 1'
#
loop_
_entity.id
_entity.type
_entity.pdbx_description
1 polymer ?
#
loop_
_entity_poly.entity_id
_entity_poly.type
_entity_poly.pdbx_seq_one_letter_code
_entity_poly.pdbx_strand_id
1 'polypeptide(L)'
;MNKIVLCASDPTYRANYLDNLELPDNYMCDFSVMGFVVDEYDSAAALLVSAGYQLSQVKGGAEIPIHAADQLLNIRSILAKENIRCEYTDIADSLYQA
;
A
#
# COMPACT_ATOMS: atom_id res chain seq x y z
N MET A 1 -5.67 -4.38 -14.41
CA MET A 1 -4.64 -3.35 -14.13
C MET A 1 -4.18 -3.61 -12.72
N ASN A 2 -2.90 -3.92 -12.51
CA ASN A 2 -2.42 -4.29 -11.18
C ASN A 2 -2.23 -3.02 -10.36
N LYS A 3 -2.51 -3.10 -9.07
CA LYS A 3 -2.33 -2.01 -8.12
C LYS A 3 -1.68 -2.53 -6.86
N ILE A 4 -0.96 -1.65 -6.17
CA ILE A 4 -0.50 -1.87 -4.81
C ILE A 4 -1.05 -0.77 -3.92
N VAL A 5 -0.97 -1.00 -2.62
CA VAL A 5 -1.46 -0.05 -1.62
C VAL A 5 -0.29 0.67 -0.97
N LEU A 6 -0.47 1.94 -0.64
CA LEU A 6 0.36 2.70 0.28
C LEU A 6 -0.48 2.97 1.54
N CYS A 7 -0.04 2.49 2.69
CA CYS A 7 -0.72 2.69 3.97
C CYS A 7 0.26 3.18 5.03
N ALA A 8 -0.27 3.89 6.03
CA ALA A 8 0.50 4.22 7.23
C ALA A 8 0.79 2.94 8.05
N SER A 9 1.85 2.98 8.85
CA SER A 9 2.20 1.92 9.79
C SER A 9 1.17 1.75 10.91
N ASP A 10 0.31 2.75 11.13
CA ASP A 10 -0.80 2.69 12.08
C ASP A 10 -1.80 1.56 11.70
N PRO A 11 -2.08 0.60 12.61
CA PRO A 11 -3.06 -0.47 12.38
C PRO A 11 -4.46 0.03 11.98
N THR A 12 -4.85 1.21 12.48
CA THR A 12 -6.14 1.83 12.20
C THR A 12 -6.28 2.19 10.72
N TYR A 13 -5.20 2.60 10.06
CA TYR A 13 -5.22 2.90 8.62
C TYR A 13 -5.44 1.64 7.81
N ARG A 14 -4.76 0.55 8.17
CA ARG A 14 -4.91 -0.75 7.49
C ARG A 14 -6.31 -1.32 7.68
N ALA A 15 -6.84 -1.32 8.90
CA ALA A 15 -8.21 -1.75 9.19
C ALA A 15 -9.23 -0.93 8.40
N ASN A 16 -9.08 0.40 8.40
CA ASN A 16 -9.92 1.27 7.59
C ASN A 16 -9.84 0.96 6.11
N TYR A 17 -8.65 0.66 5.56
CA TYR A 17 -8.53 0.32 4.14
C TYR A 17 -9.27 -0.98 3.82
N LEU A 18 -9.03 -2.02 4.62
CA LEU A 18 -9.63 -3.34 4.44
C LEU A 18 -11.16 -3.32 4.60
N ASP A 19 -11.70 -2.53 5.53
CA ASP A 19 -13.15 -2.37 5.73
C ASP A 19 -13.87 -1.79 4.51
N ASN A 20 -13.15 -1.12 3.61
CA ASN A 20 -13.74 -0.57 2.37
C ASN A 20 -13.51 -1.46 1.15
N LEU A 21 -12.81 -2.59 1.30
CA LEU A 21 -12.65 -3.55 0.22
C LEU A 21 -13.87 -4.47 0.17
N GLU A 22 -14.41 -4.61 -1.04
CA GLU A 22 -15.34 -5.70 -1.32
C GLU A 22 -14.53 -7.01 -1.33
N LEU A 23 -14.73 -7.82 -0.30
CA LEU A 23 -14.05 -9.10 -0.17
C LEU A 23 -14.69 -10.13 -1.11
N PRO A 24 -13.90 -10.88 -1.90
CA PRO A 24 -14.44 -11.95 -2.73
C PRO A 24 -14.97 -13.11 -1.86
N ASP A 25 -15.89 -13.90 -2.39
CA ASP A 25 -16.53 -15.03 -1.67
C ASP A 25 -15.52 -16.00 -1.03
N ASN A 26 -14.35 -16.18 -1.66
CA ASN A 26 -13.28 -17.07 -1.19
C ASN A 26 -12.05 -16.30 -0.66
N TYR A 27 -12.25 -15.12 -0.07
CA TYR A 27 -11.13 -14.31 0.43
C TYR A 27 -10.27 -15.05 1.45
N MET A 28 -10.83 -16.02 2.19
CA MET A 28 -10.08 -16.81 3.17
C MET A 28 -9.07 -17.79 2.55
N CYS A 29 -9.11 -18.01 1.22
CA CYS A 29 -8.29 -19.01 0.54
C CYS A 29 -7.15 -18.43 -0.30
N ASP A 30 -7.36 -17.29 -0.97
CA ASP A 30 -6.41 -16.76 -1.96
C ASP A 30 -6.59 -15.25 -2.20
N PHE A 31 -6.68 -14.48 -1.12
CA PHE A 31 -6.78 -13.02 -1.20
C PHE A 31 -5.59 -12.35 -0.53
N SER A 32 -4.83 -11.62 -1.36
CA SER A 32 -3.71 -10.79 -0.94
C SER A 32 -3.88 -9.38 -1.46
N VAL A 33 -3.55 -8.43 -0.60
CA VAL A 33 -3.48 -7.01 -0.93
C VAL A 33 -2.05 -6.57 -0.70
N MET A 34 -1.23 -6.63 -1.75
CA MET A 34 0.16 -6.24 -1.63
C MET A 34 0.31 -4.71 -1.53
N GLY A 35 1.16 -4.26 -0.61
CA GLY A 35 1.36 -2.83 -0.42
C GLY A 35 2.63 -2.47 0.34
N PHE A 36 2.94 -1.19 0.33
CA PHE A 36 3.95 -0.57 1.18
C PHE A 36 3.29 0.01 2.44
N VAL A 37 3.75 -0.44 3.59
CA VAL A 37 3.48 0.18 4.87
C VAL A 37 4.60 1.16 5.17
N VAL A 38 4.27 2.42 5.43
CA VAL A 38 5.25 3.50 5.67
C VAL A 38 5.03 4.18 7.02
N ASP A 39 6.11 4.65 7.64
CA ASP A 39 6.04 5.43 8.89
C ASP A 39 5.55 6.87 8.67
N GLU A 40 5.95 7.50 7.57
CA GLU A 40 5.54 8.86 7.20
C GLU A 40 4.64 8.89 5.96
N TYR A 41 3.35 8.58 6.13
CA TYR A 41 2.39 8.46 5.02
C TYR A 41 2.30 9.70 4.12
N ASP A 42 2.09 10.88 4.70
CA ASP A 42 1.91 12.11 3.91
C ASP A 42 3.18 12.48 3.14
N SER A 43 4.35 12.35 3.78
CA SER A 43 5.67 12.53 3.16
C SER A 43 5.87 11.55 2.00
N ALA A 44 5.56 10.26 2.22
CA ALA A 44 5.69 9.22 1.22
C ALA A 44 4.75 9.46 0.02
N ALA A 45 3.49 9.81 0.28
CA ALA A 45 2.51 10.08 -0.76
C ALA A 45 2.93 11.28 -1.61
N ALA A 46 3.34 12.38 -0.99
CA ALA A 46 3.82 13.57 -1.68
C ALA A 46 5.08 13.27 -2.52
N LEU A 47 6.01 12.47 -1.98
CA LEU A 47 7.22 12.06 -2.67
C LEU A 47 6.94 11.19 -3.89
N LEU A 48 5.99 10.24 -3.80
CA LEU A 48 5.64 9.40 -4.93
C LEU A 48 4.92 10.19 -6.02
N VAL A 49 4.04 11.13 -5.65
CA VAL A 49 3.43 12.06 -6.61
C VAL A 49 4.48 12.91 -7.31
N SER A 50 5.46 13.46 -6.57
CA SER A 50 6.54 14.27 -7.17
C SER A 50 7.47 13.44 -8.06
N ALA A 51 7.64 12.15 -7.79
CA ALA A 51 8.34 11.19 -8.64
C ALA A 51 7.53 10.71 -9.85
N GLY A 52 6.29 11.20 -10.04
CA GLY A 52 5.46 10.93 -11.21
C GLY A 52 4.50 9.74 -11.07
N TYR A 53 4.36 9.16 -9.87
CA TYR A 53 3.36 8.12 -9.62
C TYR A 53 1.97 8.73 -9.45
N GLN A 54 0.96 8.03 -9.96
CA GLN A 54 -0.44 8.36 -9.71
C GLN A 54 -0.87 7.69 -8.41
N LEU A 55 -1.47 8.47 -7.50
CA LEU A 55 -2.04 7.96 -6.25
C LEU A 55 -3.55 8.22 -6.26
N SER A 56 -4.33 7.15 -6.16
CA SER A 56 -5.77 7.23 -5.93
C SER A 56 -6.05 7.15 -4.44
N GLN A 57 -6.40 8.28 -3.83
CA GLN A 57 -6.70 8.34 -2.40
C GLN A 57 -7.97 7.55 -2.08
N VAL A 58 -7.90 6.74 -1.03
CA VAL A 58 -8.97 5.87 -0.54
C VAL A 58 -9.00 5.95 0.98
N LYS A 59 -10.08 5.51 1.61
CA LYS A 59 -10.14 5.51 3.06
C LYS A 59 -9.07 4.54 3.61
N GLY A 60 -8.19 5.03 4.47
CA GLY A 60 -7.11 4.26 5.07
C GLY A 60 -5.79 4.19 4.27
N GLY A 61 -5.69 4.80 3.08
CA GLY A 61 -4.44 4.81 2.31
C GLY A 61 -4.58 5.35 0.88
N ALA A 62 -3.66 4.94 0.01
CA ALA A 62 -3.71 5.26 -1.41
C ALA A 62 -3.41 4.03 -2.27
N GLU A 63 -4.04 3.95 -3.43
CA GLU A 63 -3.76 2.92 -4.42
C GLU A 63 -2.81 3.48 -5.48
N ILE A 64 -1.79 2.70 -5.81
CA ILE A 64 -0.79 3.02 -6.83
C ILE A 64 -0.94 1.99 -7.96
N PRO A 65 -1.30 2.41 -9.19
CA PRO A 65 -1.31 1.51 -10.33
C PRO A 65 0.12 1.10 -10.68
N ILE A 66 0.33 -0.19 -10.88
CA ILE A 66 1.62 -0.78 -11.24
C ILE A 66 1.48 -1.48 -12.59
N HIS A 67 2.39 -1.15 -13.49
CA HIS A 67 2.45 -1.67 -14.85
C HIS A 67 3.60 -2.67 -15.05
N ALA A 68 4.61 -2.64 -14.19
CA ALA A 68 5.76 -3.52 -14.24
C ALA A 68 6.39 -3.73 -12.85
N ALA A 69 7.03 -4.88 -12.64
CA ALA A 69 7.57 -5.26 -11.33
C ALA A 69 8.76 -4.39 -10.88
N ASP A 70 9.48 -3.80 -11.82
CA ASP A 70 10.58 -2.85 -11.55
C ASP A 70 10.09 -1.57 -10.84
N GLN A 71 8.83 -1.18 -11.03
CA GLN A 71 8.23 -0.05 -10.31
C GLN A 71 8.21 -0.27 -8.80
N LEU A 72 8.09 -1.51 -8.32
CA LEU A 72 8.15 -1.81 -6.87
C LEU A 72 9.55 -1.49 -6.31
N LEU A 73 10.59 -1.85 -7.05
CA LEU A 73 11.98 -1.57 -6.67
C LEU A 73 12.27 -0.06 -6.72
N ASN A 74 11.70 0.63 -7.71
CA ASN A 74 11.84 2.07 -7.84
C ASN A 74 11.14 2.82 -6.70
N ILE A 75 9.89 2.46 -6.36
CA ILE A 75 9.14 3.02 -5.22
C ILE A 75 9.94 2.85 -3.94
N ARG A 76 10.40 1.63 -3.65
CA ARG A 76 11.23 1.35 -2.46
C ARG A 76 12.50 2.19 -2.44
N SER A 77 13.16 2.35 -3.59
CA SER A 77 14.39 3.14 -3.71
C SER A 77 14.14 4.63 -3.48
N ILE A 78 13.00 5.17 -3.93
CA ILE A 78 12.60 6.56 -3.72
C ILE A 78 12.34 6.81 -2.24
N LEU A 79 11.55 5.96 -1.59
CA LEU A 79 11.25 6.08 -0.15
C LEU A 79 12.52 5.99 0.69
N ALA A 80 13.41 5.03 0.37
CA ALA A 80 14.67 4.85 1.09
C ALA A 80 15.63 6.03 0.94
N LYS A 81 15.67 6.71 -0.21
CA LYS A 81 16.52 7.90 -0.43
C LYS A 81 16.14 9.07 0.48
N GLU A 82 14.85 9.20 0.80
CA GLU A 82 14.34 10.21 1.73
C GLU A 82 14.26 9.71 3.18
N ASN A 83 14.89 8.56 3.49
CA ASN A 83 14.88 7.92 4.82
C ASN A 83 13.50 7.53 5.36
N ILE A 84 12.49 7.44 4.50
CA ILE A 84 11.16 6.94 4.87
C ILE A 84 11.25 5.43 5.04
N ARG A 85 10.90 4.92 6.23
CA ARG A 85 10.92 3.47 6.46
C ARG A 85 9.70 2.87 5.79
N CYS A 86 9.94 1.84 4.99
CA CYS A 86 8.88 1.13 4.31
C CYS A 86 9.04 -0.39 4.43
N GLU A 87 7.92 -1.09 4.54
CA GLU A 87 7.82 -2.53 4.47
C GLU A 87 6.88 -2.92 3.33
N TYR A 88 7.32 -3.83 2.45
CA TYR A 88 6.46 -4.39 1.42
C TYR A 88 5.86 -5.69 1.94
N THR A 89 4.55 -5.72 2.14
CA THR A 89 3.85 -6.83 2.80
C THR A 89 2.45 -7.03 2.24
N ASP A 90 1.83 -8.14 2.61
CA ASP A 90 0.41 -8.36 2.40
C ASP A 90 -0.38 -7.61 3.47
N ILE A 91 -1.09 -6.56 3.06
CA ILE A 91 -1.94 -5.76 3.93
C ILE A 91 -3.15 -6.58 4.40
N ALA A 92 -3.60 -7.56 3.62
CA ALA A 92 -4.71 -8.44 4.00
C ALA A 92 -4.30 -9.46 5.07
N ASP A 93 -3.01 -9.62 5.37
CA ASP A 93 -2.55 -10.59 6.40
C ASP A 93 -3.22 -10.32 7.77
N SER A 94 -3.49 -9.06 8.09
CA SER A 94 -4.19 -8.70 9.34
C SER A 94 -5.64 -9.20 9.41
N LEU A 95 -6.28 -9.56 8.30
CA LEU A 95 -7.62 -10.17 8.31
C LEU A 95 -7.60 -11.59 8.88
N TYR A 96 -6.48 -12.30 8.74
CA TYR A 96 -6.34 -13.69 9.21
C TYR A 96 -5.88 -13.80 10.67
N GLN A 97 -5.44 -12.69 11.27
CA GLN A 97 -4.96 -12.66 12.65
C GLN A 97 -6.05 -12.29 13.68
N ALA A 98 -7.33 -12.25 13.25
CA ALA A 98 -8.47 -11.97 14.10
C ALA A 98 -8.93 -13.18 14.93
#